data_AF-A0A8C8E103-F1
#
_entry.id   AF-A0A8C8E103-F1
#
_cell.length_a   1.000
_cell.length_b   1.000
_cell.length_c   1.000
_cell.angle_alpha   90.00
_cell.angle_beta   90.00
_cell.angle_gamma   90.00
#
_symmetry.space_group_name_H-M   'P 1'
#
loop_
_entity.id
_entity.type
_entity.pdbx_description
1 polymer ?
#
loop_
_entity_poly.entity_id
_entity_poly.type
_entity_poly.pdbx_seq_one_letter_code
_entity_poly.pdbx_strand_id
1 'polypeptide(L)'
;MIIDCKYFVCSGPEVVTITAVVRGPARDLLLGERPALNCLARASGIATRCSRLQSIAKAAGWHGEVAGTRKTTPGFRLVEKYAMLVGGASMHRQDLSGMVMLKDNHVWASGSITKAVKETRSVCGFSSKIEVECQSTAEGREAAAAGADVVMLDNFTPEVQHLRHTNFCYFIAFPILQFKT
;
A
#
# COMPACT_ATOMS: atom_id res chain seq x y z
N MET A 1 -13.58 -35.40 -4.98
CA MET A 1 -14.33 -34.18 -5.32
C MET A 1 -13.41 -33.31 -6.16
N ILE A 2 -13.61 -33.31 -7.48
CA ILE A 2 -12.77 -32.54 -8.41
C ILE A 2 -13.59 -31.35 -8.86
N ILE A 3 -13.07 -30.14 -8.63
CA ILE A 3 -13.61 -28.90 -9.19
C ILE A 3 -12.61 -28.45 -10.25
N ASP A 4 -13.06 -28.39 -11.51
CA ASP A 4 -12.27 -27.91 -12.64
C ASP A 4 -12.59 -26.43 -12.88
N CYS A 5 -11.56 -25.60 -13.03
CA CYS A 5 -11.70 -24.16 -13.18
C CYS A 5 -10.86 -23.67 -14.36
N LYS A 6 -11.52 -23.09 -15.36
CA LYS A 6 -10.87 -22.50 -16.53
C LYS A 6 -11.04 -21.00 -16.48
N TYR A 7 -9.92 -20.28 -16.48
CA TYR A 7 -9.88 -18.82 -16.42
C TYR A 7 -9.66 -18.21 -17.80
N PHE A 8 -10.28 -17.07 -18.03
CA PHE A 8 -10.11 -16.30 -19.25
C PHE A 8 -9.57 -14.92 -18.88
N VAL A 9 -8.52 -14.48 -19.59
CA VAL A 9 -7.98 -13.13 -19.48
C VAL A 9 -8.45 -12.38 -20.71
N CYS A 10 -9.40 -11.45 -20.54
CA CYS A 10 -9.89 -10.65 -21.65
C CYS A 10 -9.13 -9.34 -21.74
N SER A 11 -8.60 -9.09 -22.93
CA SER A 11 -8.01 -7.84 -23.38
C SER A 11 -8.92 -7.19 -24.41
N GLY A 12 -10.13 -6.78 -24.01
CA GLY A 12 -11.13 -6.21 -24.93
C GLY A 12 -12.22 -5.37 -24.24
N PRO A 13 -12.93 -4.51 -24.99
CA PRO A 13 -13.92 -3.55 -24.46
C PRO A 13 -15.34 -4.13 -24.28
N GLU A 14 -15.51 -5.46 -24.21
CA GLU A 14 -16.84 -6.06 -24.12
C GLU A 14 -17.50 -5.89 -22.74
N VAL A 15 -18.78 -5.51 -22.76
CA VAL A 15 -19.58 -5.13 -21.58
C VAL A 15 -19.90 -6.30 -20.64
N VAL A 16 -19.88 -7.54 -21.15
CA VAL A 16 -20.02 -8.76 -20.35
C VAL A 16 -18.92 -9.73 -20.75
N THR A 17 -17.95 -9.90 -19.85
CA THR A 17 -16.82 -10.80 -20.05
C THR A 17 -16.99 -12.05 -19.19
N ILE A 18 -16.92 -13.24 -19.80
CA ILE A 18 -16.82 -14.50 -19.06
C ILE A 18 -15.40 -14.59 -18.47
N THR A 19 -15.27 -14.48 -17.15
CA THR A 19 -13.97 -14.49 -16.46
C THR A 19 -13.50 -15.89 -16.09
N ALA A 20 -14.43 -16.81 -15.78
CA ALA A 20 -14.13 -18.19 -15.49
C ALA A 20 -15.31 -19.12 -15.76
N VAL A 21 -15.00 -20.38 -16.06
CA VAL A 21 -15.98 -21.49 -16.09
C VAL A 21 -15.55 -22.51 -15.04
N VAL A 22 -16.44 -22.78 -14.07
CA VAL A 22 -16.22 -23.73 -12.98
C VAL A 22 -17.13 -24.94 -13.17
N ARG A 23 -16.58 -26.15 -13.08
CA ARG A 23 -17.30 -27.42 -13.24
C ARG A 23 -17.06 -28.32 -12.02
N GLY A 24 -18.12 -28.93 -11.52
CA GLY A 24 -18.08 -29.80 -10.35
C GLY A 24 -19.47 -30.23 -9.90
N PRO A 25 -19.58 -30.99 -8.80
CA PRO A 25 -20.87 -31.35 -8.23
C PRO A 25 -21.68 -30.10 -7.84
N ALA A 26 -22.97 -30.08 -8.19
CA ALA A 26 -23.82 -28.91 -7.98
C ALA A 26 -23.83 -28.41 -6.53
N ARG A 27 -23.85 -29.33 -5.55
CA ARG A 27 -23.79 -29.01 -4.13
C ARG A 27 -22.56 -28.18 -3.76
N ASP A 28 -21.39 -28.56 -4.28
CA ASP A 28 -20.12 -27.92 -3.91
C ASP A 28 -19.95 -26.58 -4.62
N LEU A 29 -20.44 -26.48 -5.87
CA LEU A 29 -20.49 -25.22 -6.61
C LEU A 29 -21.37 -24.19 -5.89
N LEU A 30 -22.60 -24.57 -5.51
CA LEU A 30 -23.54 -23.68 -4.83
C LEU A 30 -23.05 -23.30 -3.42
N LEU A 31 -22.35 -24.20 -2.73
CA LEU A 31 -21.74 -23.92 -1.42
C LEU A 31 -20.61 -22.89 -1.53
N GLY A 32 -19.77 -22.99 -2.57
CA GLY A 32 -18.61 -22.11 -2.79
C GLY A 32 -18.92 -20.80 -3.52
N GLU A 33 -20.07 -20.69 -4.17
CA GLU A 33 -20.41 -19.57 -5.06
C GLU A 33 -20.29 -18.21 -4.36
N ARG A 34 -21.03 -17.99 -3.26
CA ARG A 34 -21.10 -16.69 -2.61
C ARG A 34 -19.76 -16.25 -2.00
N PRO A 35 -19.03 -17.12 -1.25
CA PRO A 35 -17.70 -16.78 -0.77
C PRO A 35 -16.72 -16.44 -1.90
N ALA A 36 -16.73 -17.22 -2.99
CA ALA A 36 -15.85 -16.99 -4.12
C ALA A 36 -16.15 -15.66 -4.82
N LEU A 37 -17.43 -15.37 -5.11
CA LEU A 37 -17.85 -14.13 -5.74
C LEU A 37 -17.54 -12.91 -4.86
N ASN A 38 -17.75 -12.99 -3.54
CA ASN A 38 -17.45 -11.89 -2.62
C ASN A 38 -15.95 -11.58 -2.57
N CYS A 39 -15.10 -12.62 -2.51
CA CYS A 39 -13.65 -12.45 -2.52
C CYS A 39 -13.17 -11.86 -3.84
N LEU A 40 -13.67 -12.38 -4.96
CA LEU A 40 -13.29 -11.91 -6.29
C LEU A 40 -13.75 -10.48 -6.52
N ALA A 41 -15.01 -10.15 -6.23
CA ALA A 41 -15.54 -8.80 -6.39
C ALA A 41 -14.73 -7.77 -5.59
N ARG A 42 -14.36 -8.10 -4.35
CA ARG A 42 -13.53 -7.23 -3.51
C ARG A 42 -12.12 -7.06 -4.07
N ALA A 43 -11.46 -8.15 -4.43
CA ALA A 43 -10.11 -8.12 -5.00
C ALA A 43 -10.09 -7.33 -6.33
N SER A 44 -11.03 -7.61 -7.23
CA SER A 44 -11.17 -6.90 -8.51
C SER A 44 -11.48 -5.42 -8.33
N GLY A 45 -12.29 -5.05 -7.33
CA GLY A 45 -12.58 -3.65 -7.00
C GLY A 45 -11.34 -2.88 -6.55
N ILE A 46 -10.50 -3.50 -5.71
CA ILE A 46 -9.23 -2.91 -5.26
C ILE A 46 -8.26 -2.79 -6.43
N ALA A 47 -8.06 -3.87 -7.21
CA ALA A 47 -7.14 -3.87 -8.36
C ALA A 47 -7.53 -2.81 -9.40
N THR A 48 -8.83 -2.66 -9.70
CA THR A 48 -9.35 -1.64 -10.61
C THR A 48 -9.07 -0.23 -10.11
N ARG A 49 -9.29 0.04 -8.81
CA ARG A 49 -9.00 1.36 -8.22
C ARG A 49 -7.51 1.67 -8.23
N CYS A 50 -6.67 0.70 -7.90
CA CYS A 50 -5.20 0.84 -7.96
C CYS A 50 -4.73 1.16 -9.38
N SER A 51 -5.21 0.41 -10.38
CA SER A 51 -4.86 0.63 -11.79
C SER A 51 -5.28 2.02 -12.27
N ARG A 52 -6.47 2.48 -11.88
CA ARG A 52 -6.95 3.84 -12.19
C ARG A 52 -6.04 4.92 -11.58
N LEU A 53 -5.66 4.79 -10.31
CA LEU A 53 -4.80 5.77 -9.65
C LEU A 53 -3.38 5.77 -10.23
N GLN A 54 -2.84 4.60 -10.53
CA GLN A 54 -1.54 4.49 -11.19
C GLN A 54 -1.57 5.14 -12.58
N SER A 55 -2.69 5.01 -13.31
CA SER A 55 -2.90 5.66 -14.61
C SER A 55 -2.99 7.19 -14.49
N ILE A 56 -3.73 7.70 -13.49
CA ILE A 56 -3.81 9.14 -13.20
C ILE A 56 -2.42 9.69 -12.86
N ALA A 57 -1.67 9.00 -12.01
CA ALA A 57 -0.35 9.45 -11.58
C ALA A 57 0.65 9.46 -12.75
N LYS A 58 0.63 8.44 -13.61
CA LYS A 58 1.43 8.40 -14.85
C LYS A 58 1.03 9.51 -15.83
N ALA A 59 -0.26 9.77 -16.00
CA ALA A 59 -0.75 10.85 -16.87
C ALA A 59 -0.32 12.24 -16.37
N ALA A 60 -0.16 12.40 -15.05
CA ALA A 60 0.41 13.61 -14.44
C ALA A 60 1.94 13.69 -14.52
N GLY A 61 2.62 12.75 -15.19
CA GLY A 61 4.08 12.72 -15.30
C GLY A 61 4.79 12.35 -13.98
N TRP A 62 4.09 11.70 -13.05
CA TRP A 62 4.69 11.28 -11.78
C TRP A 62 5.50 9.99 -11.94
N HIS A 63 6.72 10.00 -11.41
CA HIS A 63 7.66 8.88 -11.48
C HIS A 63 7.69 8.03 -10.19
N GLY A 64 6.84 8.34 -9.21
CA GLY A 64 6.74 7.57 -7.97
C GLY A 64 5.85 6.34 -8.09
N GLU A 65 5.70 5.63 -6.97
CA GLU A 65 4.84 4.45 -6.86
C GLU A 65 3.59 4.74 -6.05
N VAL A 66 2.41 4.40 -6.59
CA VAL A 66 1.18 4.40 -5.78
C VAL A 66 1.29 3.22 -4.82
N ALA A 67 1.14 3.47 -3.52
CA ALA A 67 1.26 2.41 -2.53
C ALA A 67 0.08 2.37 -1.54
N GLY A 68 -0.22 1.16 -1.07
CA GLY A 68 -1.30 0.88 -0.11
C GLY A 68 -0.89 1.10 1.34
N THR A 69 -1.85 0.90 2.26
CA THR A 69 -1.64 1.06 3.71
C THR A 69 -2.02 -0.21 4.48
N ARG A 70 -1.95 -0.17 5.82
CA ARG A 70 -2.49 -1.23 6.71
C ARG A 70 -3.97 -1.02 7.06
N LYS A 71 -4.64 -0.01 6.49
CA LYS A 71 -6.08 0.24 6.62
C LYS A 71 -6.85 -0.72 5.70
N THR A 72 -6.70 -2.00 6.02
CA THR A 72 -7.27 -3.13 5.32
C THR A 72 -8.34 -3.77 6.18
N THR A 73 -9.24 -4.50 5.57
CA THR A 73 -10.30 -5.20 6.31
C THR A 73 -9.69 -6.24 7.25
N PRO A 74 -10.10 -6.29 8.53
CA PRO A 74 -9.64 -7.30 9.48
C PRO A 74 -9.82 -8.72 8.91
N GLY A 75 -8.77 -9.54 8.99
CA GLY A 75 -8.76 -10.91 8.47
C GLY A 75 -8.62 -11.06 6.94
N PHE A 76 -8.76 -9.99 6.15
CA PHE A 76 -8.73 -10.06 4.68
C PHE A 76 -7.51 -9.38 4.03
N ARG A 77 -6.55 -8.92 4.85
CA ARG A 77 -5.38 -8.15 4.42
C ARG A 77 -4.59 -8.79 3.27
N LEU A 78 -4.38 -10.11 3.32
CA LEU A 78 -3.57 -10.82 2.32
C LEU A 78 -4.15 -10.65 0.91
N VAL A 79 -5.47 -10.81 0.77
CA VAL A 79 -6.17 -10.69 -0.51
C VAL A 79 -6.17 -9.24 -0.98
N GLU A 80 -6.43 -8.27 -0.09
CA GLU A 80 -6.44 -6.85 -0.45
C GLU A 80 -5.07 -6.36 -0.92
N LYS A 81 -3.99 -6.81 -0.28
CA LYS A 81 -2.61 -6.45 -0.65
C LYS A 81 -2.18 -7.11 -1.95
N TYR A 82 -2.54 -8.37 -2.15
CA TYR A 82 -2.34 -9.04 -3.44
C TYR A 82 -3.09 -8.31 -4.57
N ALA A 83 -4.34 -7.91 -4.33
CA ALA A 83 -5.12 -7.15 -5.30
C ALA A 83 -4.48 -5.79 -5.65
N MET A 84 -3.81 -5.13 -4.70
CA MET A 84 -3.04 -3.91 -4.97
C MET A 84 -1.90 -4.19 -5.96
N LEU A 85 -1.14 -5.27 -5.76
CA LEU A 85 -0.07 -5.68 -6.69
C LEU A 85 -0.61 -5.95 -8.09
N VAL A 86 -1.72 -6.69 -8.19
CA VAL A 86 -2.38 -6.98 -9.47
C VAL A 86 -2.83 -5.69 -10.17
N GLY A 87 -3.27 -4.70 -9.40
CA GLY A 87 -3.61 -3.37 -9.90
C GLY A 87 -2.40 -2.47 -10.23
N GLY A 88 -1.17 -2.96 -10.06
CA GLY A 88 0.06 -2.20 -10.34
C GLY A 88 0.44 -1.18 -9.24
N ALA A 89 -0.15 -1.29 -8.04
CA ALA A 89 0.23 -0.49 -6.88
C ALA A 89 1.12 -1.30 -5.93
N SER A 90 2.08 -0.63 -5.30
CA SER A 90 2.94 -1.25 -4.29
C SER A 90 2.16 -1.52 -3.00
N MET A 91 2.47 -2.63 -2.35
CA MET A 91 1.80 -3.01 -1.11
C MET A 91 2.18 -2.10 0.06
N HIS A 92 3.32 -1.41 0.00
CA HIS A 92 4.04 -0.95 1.19
C HIS A 92 4.29 -2.13 2.15
N ARG A 93 4.47 -1.87 3.45
CA ARG A 93 4.57 -2.93 4.47
C ARG A 93 3.28 -3.73 4.64
N GLN A 94 3.46 -5.03 4.85
CA GLN A 94 2.36 -5.97 5.08
C GLN A 94 1.82 -5.87 6.51
N ASP A 95 2.71 -5.81 7.49
CA ASP A 95 2.40 -5.84 8.92
C ASP A 95 3.37 -4.93 9.70
N LEU A 96 3.46 -5.14 11.02
CA LEU A 96 4.38 -4.41 11.89
C LEU A 96 5.80 -4.98 11.89
N SER A 97 6.01 -6.19 11.39
CA SER A 97 7.33 -6.84 11.35
C SER A 97 8.14 -6.50 10.10
N GLY A 98 7.50 -6.15 8.98
CA GLY A 98 8.21 -5.91 7.72
C GLY A 98 9.12 -4.67 7.71
N MET A 99 8.74 -3.60 8.40
CA MET A 99 9.57 -2.40 8.57
C MET A 99 9.09 -1.59 9.77
N VAL A 100 10.01 -0.86 10.39
CA VAL A 100 9.69 0.02 11.51
C VAL A 100 9.16 1.34 10.97
N MET A 101 7.99 1.75 11.43
CA MET A 101 7.41 3.06 11.14
C MET A 101 7.22 3.79 12.45
N LEU A 102 8.00 4.84 12.65
CA LEU A 102 7.90 5.74 13.78
C LEU A 102 6.80 6.77 13.48
N LYS A 103 5.80 6.78 14.35
CA LYS A 103 4.72 7.78 14.37
C LYS A 103 5.00 8.85 15.42
N ASP A 104 4.26 9.94 15.35
CA ASP A 104 4.16 10.99 16.38
C ASP A 104 4.21 10.46 17.83
N ASN A 105 3.43 9.43 18.15
CA ASN A 105 3.38 8.84 19.49
C ASN A 105 4.71 8.23 19.95
N HIS A 106 5.49 7.65 19.01
CA HIS A 106 6.79 7.06 19.31
C HIS A 106 7.86 8.15 19.49
N VAL A 107 7.78 9.19 18.66
CA VAL A 107 8.64 10.36 18.76
C VAL A 107 8.43 11.07 20.10
N TRP A 108 7.16 11.26 20.49
CA TRP A 108 6.79 11.85 21.78
C TRP A 108 7.31 11.03 22.96
N ALA A 109 7.16 9.70 22.92
CA ALA A 109 7.68 8.81 23.96
C ALA A 109 9.22 8.84 24.07
N SER A 110 9.92 9.04 22.95
CA SER A 110 11.39 9.09 22.92
C SER A 110 11.95 10.47 23.28
N GLY A 111 11.15 11.52 23.06
CA GLY A 111 11.46 12.93 23.32
C GLY A 111 12.05 13.70 22.13
N SER A 112 12.54 13.03 21.09
CA SER A 112 12.98 13.65 19.83
C SER A 112 13.01 12.62 18.69
N ILE A 113 12.93 13.09 17.43
CA ILE A 113 13.01 12.23 16.25
C ILE A 113 14.40 11.59 16.17
N THR A 114 15.44 12.40 16.38
CA THR A 114 16.83 11.92 16.33
C THR A 114 17.09 10.76 17.30
N LYS A 115 16.56 10.87 18.52
CA LYS A 115 16.69 9.80 19.52
C LYS A 115 15.88 8.56 19.13
N ALA A 116 14.62 8.74 18.70
CA ALA A 116 13.76 7.63 18.29
C ALA A 116 14.37 6.80 17.14
N VAL A 117 14.95 7.47 16.13
CA VAL A 117 15.61 6.80 14.99
C VAL A 117 16.86 6.04 15.44
N LYS A 118 17.70 6.63 16.29
CA LYS A 118 18.93 5.98 16.80
C LYS A 118 18.63 4.77 17.67
N GLU A 119 17.67 4.88 18.59
CA GLU A 119 17.22 3.77 19.43
C GLU A 119 16.58 2.66 18.61
N THR A 120 15.79 3.02 17.60
CA THR A 120 15.22 2.04 16.68
C THR A 120 16.34 1.31 15.91
N ARG A 121 17.31 2.05 15.38
CA ARG A 121 18.42 1.49 14.60
C ARG A 121 19.28 0.53 15.42
N SER A 122 19.51 0.81 16.70
CA SER A 122 20.28 -0.10 17.56
C SER A 122 19.56 -1.42 17.83
N VAL A 123 18.22 -1.43 17.78
CA VAL A 123 17.39 -2.63 18.00
C VAL A 123 17.15 -3.41 16.71
N CYS A 124 16.78 -2.75 15.61
CA CYS A 124 16.35 -3.42 14.38
C CYS A 124 17.50 -3.83 13.44
N GLY A 125 18.72 -3.33 13.71
CA GLY A 125 19.91 -3.61 12.92
C GLY A 125 19.88 -2.97 11.53
N PHE A 126 20.73 -3.47 10.63
CA PHE A 126 20.91 -2.93 9.29
C PHE A 126 19.89 -3.46 8.27
N SER A 127 19.24 -4.59 8.54
CA SER A 127 18.36 -5.26 7.57
C SER A 127 16.96 -4.66 7.48
N SER A 128 16.55 -3.90 8.50
CA SER A 128 15.20 -3.33 8.61
C SER A 128 15.21 -1.86 8.19
N LYS A 129 14.26 -1.48 7.33
CA LYS A 129 14.05 -0.07 6.99
C LYS A 129 13.33 0.66 8.12
N ILE A 130 13.71 1.91 8.34
CA ILE A 130 13.09 2.83 9.28
C ILE A 130 12.40 3.94 8.50
N GLU A 131 11.10 4.05 8.70
CA GLU A 131 10.28 5.13 8.18
C GLU A 131 9.81 6.04 9.32
N VAL A 132 9.77 7.35 9.08
CA VAL A 132 9.33 8.33 10.08
C VAL A 132 8.19 9.16 9.50
N GLU A 133 7.09 9.24 10.23
CA GLU A 133 5.97 10.14 9.96
C GLU A 133 6.31 11.54 10.47
N CYS A 134 6.31 12.52 9.57
CA CYS A 134 6.63 13.91 9.84
C CYS A 134 5.45 14.80 9.46
N GLN A 135 5.19 15.82 10.28
CA GLN A 135 4.14 16.82 10.10
C GLN A 135 4.69 18.18 9.64
N SER A 136 6.01 18.38 9.71
CA SER A 136 6.67 19.61 9.26
C SER A 136 7.95 19.35 8.46
N THR A 137 8.36 20.32 7.63
CA THR A 137 9.61 20.21 6.86
C THR A 137 10.86 20.19 7.75
N ALA A 138 10.77 20.78 8.96
CA ALA A 138 11.82 20.71 9.96
C ALA A 138 11.99 19.28 10.48
N GLU A 139 10.89 18.60 10.82
CA GLU A 139 10.90 17.19 11.24
C GLU A 139 11.41 16.27 10.14
N GLY A 140 11.00 16.49 8.89
CA GLY A 140 11.50 15.70 7.76
C GLY A 140 13.02 15.84 7.57
N ARG A 141 13.57 17.04 7.76
CA ARG A 141 15.02 17.26 7.75
C ARG A 141 15.72 16.61 8.93
N GLU A 142 15.13 16.67 10.12
CA GLU A 142 15.66 15.99 11.31
C GLU A 142 15.69 14.46 11.11
N ALA A 143 14.59 13.87 10.63
CA ALA A 143 14.49 12.43 10.38
C ALA A 143 15.54 11.94 9.39
N ALA A 144 15.73 12.66 8.29
CA ALA A 144 16.75 12.32 7.30
C ALA A 144 18.17 12.48 7.85
N ALA A 145 18.46 13.56 8.58
CA ALA A 145 19.76 13.74 9.23
C ALA A 145 20.05 12.66 10.30
N ALA A 146 19.00 12.13 10.93
CA ALA A 146 19.09 11.05 11.89
C ALA A 146 19.30 9.66 11.26
N GLY A 147 19.20 9.52 9.93
CA GLY A 147 19.40 8.26 9.21
C GLY A 147 18.13 7.41 9.03
N ALA A 148 16.97 8.05 8.93
CA ALA A 148 15.75 7.39 8.46
C ALA A 148 15.88 7.01 6.97
N ASP A 149 15.40 5.82 6.61
CA ASP A 149 15.42 5.33 5.22
C ASP A 149 14.29 5.93 4.38
N VAL A 150 13.17 6.26 5.03
CA VAL A 150 11.97 6.84 4.38
C VAL A 150 11.40 7.94 5.27
N VAL A 151 11.06 9.09 4.67
CA VAL A 151 10.33 10.18 5.34
C VAL A 151 8.92 10.24 4.76
N MET A 152 7.93 10.00 5.62
CA MET A 152 6.51 10.07 5.30
C MET A 152 5.97 11.46 5.67
N LEU A 153 5.47 12.19 4.67
CA LEU A 153 4.85 13.50 4.85
C LEU A 153 3.37 13.33 5.17
N ASP A 154 2.97 13.50 6.44
CA ASP A 154 1.56 13.37 6.84
C ASP A 154 0.84 14.72 6.81
N ASN A 155 -0.32 14.75 6.15
CA ASN A 155 -1.22 15.91 6.05
C ASN A 155 -0.59 17.23 5.52
N PHE A 156 0.43 17.16 4.67
CA PHE A 156 0.98 18.33 3.99
C PHE A 156 0.04 18.87 2.91
N THR A 157 0.01 20.19 2.74
CA THR A 157 -0.65 20.81 1.58
C THR A 157 0.19 20.60 0.31
N PRO A 158 -0.44 20.48 -0.88
CA PRO A 158 0.28 20.27 -2.13
C PRO A 158 1.34 21.34 -2.43
N GLU A 159 1.10 22.58 -2.01
CA GLU A 159 2.01 23.72 -2.19
C GLU A 159 3.34 23.50 -1.45
N VAL A 160 3.30 22.97 -0.23
CA VAL A 160 4.49 22.71 0.60
C VAL A 160 5.27 21.50 0.07
N GLN A 161 4.62 20.55 -0.60
CA GLN A 161 5.26 19.34 -1.15
C GLN A 161 6.10 19.60 -2.41
N HIS A 162 5.88 20.71 -3.12
CA HIS A 162 6.61 21.05 -4.35
C HIS A 162 8.04 21.56 -4.13
N LEU A 163 8.49 21.68 -2.88
CA LEU A 163 9.87 22.00 -2.52
C LEU A 163 10.79 20.79 -2.81
N ARG A 164 11.05 20.52 -4.09
CA ARG A 164 12.10 19.59 -4.54
C ARG A 164 13.46 20.13 -4.12
N HIS A 165 13.93 19.75 -2.94
CA HIS A 165 15.36 19.81 -2.65
C HIS A 165 16.05 18.63 -3.35
N THR A 166 16.91 18.97 -4.30
CA THR A 166 17.67 18.11 -5.23
C THR A 166 18.61 17.07 -4.60
N ASN A 167 18.61 16.92 -3.27
CA ASN A 167 19.55 16.06 -2.53
C ASN A 167 18.90 14.99 -1.64
N PHE A 168 17.59 14.74 -1.75
CA PHE A 168 16.92 13.76 -0.89
C PHE A 168 16.57 12.47 -1.63
N CYS A 169 17.19 11.36 -1.20
CA CYS A 169 16.78 10.02 -1.57
C CYS A 169 15.41 9.71 -0.96
N TYR A 170 14.41 9.48 -1.81
CA TYR A 170 13.07 8.94 -1.51
C TYR A 170 12.16 9.81 -0.61
N PHE A 171 11.72 10.96 -1.13
CA PHE A 171 10.43 11.52 -0.70
C PHE A 171 9.30 10.68 -1.30
N ILE A 172 8.62 9.87 -0.49
CA ILE A 172 7.38 9.21 -0.92
C ILE A 172 6.23 10.17 -0.66
N ALA A 173 5.97 11.07 -1.61
CA ALA A 173 4.73 11.84 -1.65
C ALA A 173 3.60 10.90 -2.08
N PHE A 174 2.97 10.24 -1.11
CA PHE A 174 1.83 9.38 -1.38
C PHE A 174 0.59 10.22 -1.72
N PRO A 175 -0.08 10.00 -2.85
CA PRO A 175 -1.53 10.00 -2.83
C PRO A 175 -1.97 8.76 -2.03
N ILE A 176 -2.06 8.88 -0.70
CA ILE A 176 -2.42 7.75 0.14
C ILE A 176 -3.85 7.32 -0.23
N LEU A 177 -4.02 6.07 -0.65
CA LEU A 177 -5.32 5.39 -0.70
C LEU A 177 -5.84 5.21 0.74
N GLN A 178 -6.33 6.30 1.32
CA GLN A 178 -7.06 6.30 2.58
C GLN A 178 -8.48 5.85 2.26
N PHE A 179 -8.74 4.54 2.25
CA PHE A 179 -10.11 4.06 2.41
C PHE A 179 -10.51 4.36 3.87
N LYS A 180 -11.02 5.56 4.12
CA LYS A 180 -11.87 5.81 5.29
C LYS A 180 -13.15 5.02 5.05
N THR A 181 -13.35 3.96 5.82
CA THR A 181 -14.67 3.39 6.09
C THR A 181 -15.55 4.44 6.75
#